data_AF-A0A5B8V3L6-F1
#
_entry.id   AF-A0A5B8V3L6-F1
#
_cell.length_a   1.000
_cell.length_b   1.000
_cell.length_c   1.000
_cell.angle_alpha   90.00
_cell.angle_beta   90.00
_cell.angle_gamma   90.00
#
_symmetry.space_group_name_H-M   'P 1'
#
loop_
_entity.id
_entity.type
_entity.pdbx_description
1 polymer ?
#
loop_
_entity_poly.entity_id
_entity_poly.type
_entity_poly.pdbx_seq_one_letter_code
_entity_poly.pdbx_strand_id
1 'polypeptide(L)'
;MSDPHYPTVDFMFFYQLVCASDKVQAQEQIGNVIVILVKGDSAVHKRLIYLRKTQGNAVLYMQATATALRLGFLNELMQWYVDNRNWKDGGYFVPQEN
;
A
#
# COMPACT_ATOMS: atom_id res chain seq x y z
N MET A 1 8.99 -12.81 1.16
CA MET A 1 9.24 -12.07 2.41
C MET A 1 8.09 -12.33 3.35
N SER A 2 8.38 -12.99 4.47
CA SER A 2 7.43 -13.53 5.45
C SER A 2 7.85 -13.09 6.86
N ASP A 3 8.17 -11.81 7.02
CA ASP A 3 8.43 -11.23 8.32
C ASP A 3 7.15 -10.51 8.78
N PRO A 4 6.52 -10.97 9.88
CA PRO A 4 5.25 -10.45 10.37
C PRO A 4 5.35 -9.03 10.95
N HIS A 5 6.56 -8.47 11.08
CA HIS A 5 6.79 -7.14 11.65
C HIS A 5 6.92 -6.02 10.62
N TYR A 6 6.78 -6.31 9.32
CA TYR A 6 6.80 -5.24 8.32
C TYR A 6 5.56 -4.37 8.45
N PRO A 7 5.70 -3.04 8.32
CA PRO A 7 4.55 -2.13 8.37
C PRO A 7 3.61 -2.47 7.23
N THR A 8 2.33 -2.56 7.55
CA THR A 8 1.26 -2.80 6.59
C THR A 8 0.17 -1.75 6.71
N VAL A 9 -0.65 -1.69 5.66
CA VAL A 9 -1.83 -0.83 5.57
C VAL A 9 -3.03 -1.74 5.35
N ASP A 10 -4.16 -1.41 5.96
CA ASP A 10 -5.42 -2.08 5.65
C ASP A 10 -5.72 -1.98 4.15
N PHE A 11 -6.03 -3.12 3.54
CA PHE A 11 -6.24 -3.18 2.10
C PHE A 11 -7.47 -2.37 1.66
N MET A 12 -8.56 -2.37 2.43
CA MET A 12 -9.81 -1.71 2.02
C MET A 12 -9.66 -0.20 2.05
N PHE A 13 -9.09 0.35 3.12
CA PHE A 13 -8.72 1.76 3.20
C PHE A 13 -7.83 2.17 2.03
N PHE A 14 -6.75 1.42 1.79
CA PHE A 14 -5.80 1.75 0.74
C PHE A 14 -6.45 1.69 -0.66
N TYR A 15 -7.28 0.68 -0.90
CA TYR A 15 -7.97 0.52 -2.17
C TYR A 15 -9.00 1.62 -2.44
N GLN A 16 -9.67 2.13 -1.41
CA GLN A 16 -10.56 3.29 -1.54
C GLN A 16 -9.80 4.53 -2.03
N LEU A 17 -8.61 4.79 -1.49
CA LEU A 17 -7.76 5.90 -1.97
C LEU A 17 -7.34 5.72 -3.43
N VAL A 18 -7.00 4.48 -3.83
CA VAL A 18 -6.68 4.16 -5.23
C VAL A 18 -7.87 4.45 -6.14
N CYS A 19 -9.06 3.98 -5.79
CA CYS A 19 -10.27 4.19 -6.60
C CYS A 19 -10.71 5.66 -6.64
N ALA A 20 -10.39 6.45 -5.63
CA ALA A 20 -10.65 7.88 -5.60
C ALA A 20 -9.69 8.69 -6.49
N SER A 21 -8.56 8.11 -6.89
CA SER A 21 -7.57 8.80 -7.73
C SER A 21 -8.07 8.95 -9.17
N ASP A 22 -8.10 10.19 -9.65
CA ASP A 22 -8.40 10.56 -11.03
C ASP A 22 -7.35 10.07 -12.04
N LYS A 23 -6.17 9.63 -11.56
CA LYS A 23 -5.07 9.13 -12.38
C LYS A 23 -5.23 7.67 -12.80
N VAL A 24 -6.16 6.93 -12.23
CA VAL A 24 -6.43 5.53 -12.63
C VAL A 24 -7.19 5.52 -13.96
N GLN A 25 -6.67 4.79 -14.94
CA GLN A 25 -7.35 4.57 -16.23
C GLN A 25 -8.15 3.27 -16.23
N ALA A 26 -7.56 2.19 -15.72
CA ALA A 26 -8.17 0.87 -15.64
C ALA A 26 -7.52 0.08 -14.50
N GLN A 27 -8.22 -0.93 -14.00
CA GLN A 27 -7.70 -1.86 -13.01
C GLN A 27 -8.30 -3.25 -13.22
N GLU A 28 -7.53 -4.29 -12.90
CA GLU A 28 -7.96 -5.69 -12.99
C GLU A 28 -7.39 -6.48 -11.81
N GLN A 29 -8.17 -7.43 -11.27
CA GLN A 29 -7.71 -8.33 -10.22
C GLN A 29 -7.31 -9.68 -10.79
N ILE A 30 -6.06 -10.09 -10.54
CA ILE A 30 -5.50 -11.38 -10.94
C ILE A 30 -5.06 -12.11 -9.67
N GLY A 31 -5.92 -13.01 -9.17
CA GLY A 31 -5.69 -13.71 -7.91
C GLY A 31 -5.61 -12.74 -6.72
N ASN A 32 -4.44 -12.68 -6.07
CA ASN A 32 -4.16 -11.78 -4.95
C ASN A 32 -3.45 -10.47 -5.36
N VAL A 33 -3.31 -10.21 -6.66
CA VAL A 33 -2.67 -9.00 -7.19
C VAL A 33 -3.73 -8.16 -7.91
N ILE A 34 -3.71 -6.87 -7.68
CA ILE A 34 -4.46 -5.88 -8.45
C ILE A 34 -3.48 -5.17 -9.36
N VAL A 35 -3.75 -5.20 -10.65
CA VAL A 35 -2.98 -4.50 -11.68
C VAL A 35 -3.70 -3.21 -12.00
N ILE A 36 -3.02 -2.08 -11.85
CA ILE A 36 -3.58 -0.76 -12.13
C ILE A 36 -2.82 -0.15 -13.29
N LEU A 37 -3.57 0.35 -14.27
CA LEU A 37 -3.06 1.16 -15.36
C LEU A 37 -3.30 2.64 -15.03
N VAL A 38 -2.22 3.41 -14.89
CA VAL A 38 -2.26 4.86 -14.67
C VAL A 38 -2.45 5.58 -16.00
N LYS A 39 -3.18 6.69 -16.07
CA LYS A 39 -3.33 7.58 -17.26
C LYS A 39 -1.97 8.17 -17.70
N GLY A 40 -1.84 8.52 -18.98
CA GLY A 40 -0.66 9.20 -19.56
C GLY A 40 -0.21 8.60 -20.89
N ASP A 41 0.84 9.15 -21.49
CA ASP A 41 1.28 8.78 -22.86
C ASP A 41 2.55 7.92 -22.90
N SER A 42 3.12 7.61 -21.74
CA SER A 42 4.30 6.74 -21.66
C SER A 42 3.95 5.28 -22.01
N ALA A 43 4.98 4.49 -22.33
CA ALA A 43 4.81 3.07 -22.63
C ALA A 43 4.09 2.32 -21.50
N VAL A 44 3.17 1.42 -21.86
CA VAL A 44 2.24 0.73 -20.93
C VAL A 44 2.97 0.13 -19.72
N HIS A 45 4.10 -0.56 -19.92
CA HIS A 45 4.86 -1.18 -18.83
C HIS A 45 5.33 -0.19 -17.74
N LYS A 46 5.54 1.10 -18.08
CA LYS A 46 5.90 2.14 -17.11
C LYS A 46 4.69 2.66 -16.34
N ARG A 47 3.48 2.47 -16.88
CA ARG A 47 2.21 2.94 -16.32
C ARG A 47 1.50 1.90 -15.47
N LEU A 48 1.99 0.66 -15.45
CA LEU A 48 1.45 -0.39 -14.60
C LEU A 48 1.94 -0.23 -13.15
N ILE A 49 1.02 -0.44 -12.22
CA ILE A 49 1.27 -0.62 -10.79
C ILE A 49 0.73 -2.00 -10.41
N TYR A 50 1.54 -2.77 -9.69
CA TYR A 50 1.15 -4.08 -9.19
C TYR A 50 0.95 -3.98 -7.68
N LEU A 51 -0.29 -4.15 -7.25
CA LEU A 51 -0.66 -4.17 -5.85
C LEU A 51 -0.90 -5.60 -5.38
N ARG A 52 0.07 -6.19 -4.70
CA ARG A 52 -0.07 -7.50 -4.06
C ARG A 52 -0.71 -7.37 -2.68
N LYS A 53 -1.76 -8.14 -2.44
CA LYS A 53 -2.33 -8.39 -1.11
C LYS A 53 -1.44 -9.36 -0.33
N THR A 54 -1.09 -9.02 0.90
CA THR A 54 -0.43 -9.92 1.85
C THR A 54 -1.45 -10.77 2.61
N GLN A 55 -0.98 -11.73 3.41
CA GLN A 55 -1.83 -12.40 4.37
C GLN A 55 -2.43 -11.38 5.35
N GLY A 56 -3.69 -11.59 5.76
CA GLY A 56 -4.41 -10.67 6.66
C GLY A 56 -5.11 -9.50 5.97
N ASN A 57 -5.37 -9.56 4.66
CA ASN A 57 -6.05 -8.48 3.90
C ASN A 57 -5.36 -7.12 4.04
N ALA A 58 -4.03 -7.10 3.87
CA ALA A 58 -3.22 -5.92 4.02
C ALA A 58 -2.29 -5.71 2.81
N VAL A 59 -1.67 -4.53 2.75
CA VAL A 59 -0.66 -4.17 1.76
C VAL A 59 0.61 -3.75 2.49
N LEU A 60 1.78 -4.19 2.01
CA LEU A 60 3.05 -3.71 2.56
C LEU A 60 3.15 -2.19 2.42
N TYR A 61 3.51 -1.50 3.49
CA TYR A 61 3.57 -0.04 3.51
C TYR A 61 4.49 0.53 2.43
N MET A 62 5.62 -0.13 2.15
CA MET A 62 6.53 0.26 1.07
C MET A 62 5.84 0.28 -0.31
N GLN A 63 5.01 -0.73 -0.58
CA GLN A 63 4.24 -0.84 -1.83
C GLN A 63 3.11 0.20 -1.86
N ALA A 64 2.46 0.42 -0.72
CA ALA A 64 1.45 1.45 -0.54
C ALA A 64 2.02 2.85 -0.83
N THR A 65 3.18 3.19 -0.25
CA THR A 65 3.88 4.47 -0.43
C THR A 65 4.29 4.71 -1.87
N ALA A 66 4.89 3.71 -2.54
CA ALA A 66 5.26 3.83 -3.95
C ALA A 66 4.05 4.10 -4.85
N THR A 67 2.93 3.47 -4.55
CA THR A 67 1.67 3.64 -5.28
C THR A 67 1.05 5.01 -4.98
N ALA A 68 1.01 5.43 -3.71
CA ALA A 68 0.49 6.71 -3.28
C ALA A 68 1.26 7.89 -3.88
N LEU A 69 2.59 7.79 -4.00
CA LEU A 69 3.41 8.77 -4.70
C LEU A 69 3.00 8.92 -6.17
N ARG A 70 2.79 7.81 -6.87
CA ARG A 70 2.41 7.82 -8.29
C ARG A 70 0.99 8.34 -8.51
N LEU A 71 0.09 8.02 -7.59
CA LEU A 71 -1.34 8.38 -7.69
C LEU A 71 -1.66 9.72 -7.01
N GLY A 72 -0.76 10.29 -6.22
CA GLY A 72 -0.86 11.64 -5.66
C GLY A 72 -1.61 11.75 -4.32
N PHE A 73 -1.73 10.66 -3.56
CA PHE A 73 -2.42 10.63 -2.25
C PHE A 73 -1.49 10.30 -1.07
N LEU A 74 -0.21 10.69 -1.17
CA LEU A 74 0.77 10.35 -0.15
C LEU A 74 0.41 10.91 1.24
N ASN A 75 -0.18 12.10 1.29
CA ASN A 75 -0.52 12.76 2.55
C ASN A 75 -1.59 11.98 3.32
N GLU A 76 -2.61 11.50 2.62
CA GLU A 76 -3.71 10.70 3.16
C GLU A 76 -3.20 9.36 3.71
N LEU A 77 -2.28 8.73 2.97
CA LEU A 77 -1.61 7.51 3.43
C LEU A 77 -0.78 7.76 4.69
N MET A 78 0.00 8.85 4.72
CA MET A 78 0.82 9.20 5.87
C MET A 78 -0.01 9.53 7.10
N GLN A 79 -1.11 10.26 6.94
CA GLN A 79 -2.02 10.58 8.04
C GLN A 79 -2.61 9.29 8.63
N TRP A 80 -3.13 8.40 7.78
CA TRP A 80 -3.62 7.11 8.23
C TRP A 80 -2.55 6.32 8.99
N TYR A 81 -1.31 6.36 8.50
CA TYR A 81 -0.20 5.67 9.13
C TYR A 81 0.16 6.23 10.51
N VAL A 82 0.12 7.55 10.71
CA VAL A 82 0.31 8.17 12.04
C VAL A 82 -0.77 7.71 13.01
N ASP A 83 -2.02 7.62 12.55
CA ASP A 83 -3.19 7.31 13.37
C ASP A 83 -3.36 5.81 13.67
N ASN A 84 -2.92 4.93 12.75
CA ASN A 84 -3.19 3.50 12.77
C ASN A 84 -1.94 2.62 12.84
N ARG A 85 -0.74 3.20 13.01
CA ARG A 85 0.49 2.42 13.18
C ARG A 85 0.37 1.51 14.42
N ASN A 86 0.55 0.21 14.19
CA ASN A 86 0.55 -0.81 15.25
C ASN A 86 1.88 -0.86 16.03
N TRP A 87 2.79 0.09 15.79
CA TRP A 87 4.06 0.22 16.52
C TRP A 87 4.15 1.60 17.17
N LYS A 88 4.69 1.65 18.38
CA LYS A 88 5.03 2.92 19.05
C LYS A 88 6.39 3.40 18.55
N ASP A 89 6.55 4.71 18.36
CA ASP A 89 7.85 5.32 18.06
C ASP A 89 8.88 4.87 19.11
N GLY A 90 9.93 4.17 18.66
CA GLY A 90 11.09 3.80 19.47
C GLY A 90 11.07 2.40 20.09
N GLY A 91 11.70 1.44 19.39
CA GLY A 91 12.27 0.23 19.99
C GLY A 91 11.50 -1.08 19.73
N TYR A 92 12.19 -2.07 19.15
CA TYR A 92 11.79 -3.47 19.25
C TYR A 92 11.79 -3.86 20.74
N PHE A 93 10.63 -4.19 21.31
CA PHE A 93 10.59 -4.76 22.65
C PHE A 93 11.16 -6.18 22.58
N VAL A 94 12.35 -6.37 23.12
CA VAL A 94 12.82 -7.72 23.48
C VAL A 94 11.98 -8.16 24.68
N PRO A 95 11.30 -9.32 24.63
CA PRO A 95 10.57 -9.83 25.79
C PRO A 95 11.53 -9.97 26.96
N GLN A 96 11.20 -9.39 28.12
CA GLN A 96 11.87 -9.80 29.36
C GLN A 96 11.35 -11.19 29.71
N GLU A 97 12.22 -12.20 29.57
CA GLU A 97 12.01 -13.51 30.18
C GLU A 97 11.95 -13.30 31.70
N ASN A 98 10.79 -13.62 32.29
CA ASN A 98 10.65 -13.81 33.73
C ASN A 98 11.00 -15.25 34.09
#